data_AF-A0A1Q7YW50-F1
#
_entry.id   AF-A0A1Q7YW50-F1
#
_cell.length_a   1.000
_cell.length_b   1.000
_cell.length_c   1.000
_cell.angle_alpha   90.00
_cell.angle_beta   90.00
_cell.angle_gamma   90.00
#
_symmetry.space_group_name_H-M   'P 1'
#
loop_
_entity.id
_entity.type
_entity.pdbx_description
1 polymer ?
#
loop_
_entity_poly.entity_id
_entity_poly.type
_entity_poly.pdbx_seq_one_letter_code
_entity_poly.pdbx_strand_id
1 'polypeptide(L)'
;CNAGIRYLFLGEELGGRPDDPKVYREDGLVNYRARRKSRGFHAGLDRVLTELGQDTLVLMCAEEDPLTCHRFLMICPELTAAGVEPRHIRKGGALETQRAAEDRLLEAHHFGDVASQSLFTAGRAAALEDAYVAQAELCAFRADPQTIECLR
;
A
#
# COMPACT_ATOMS: atom_id res chain seq x y z
N CYS A 1 -12.77 -12.12 -28.14
CA CYS A 1 -12.38 -10.70 -28.23
C CYS A 1 -11.34 -10.46 -27.14
N ASN A 2 -10.05 -10.36 -27.46
CA ASN A 2 -9.07 -9.94 -26.47
C ASN A 2 -9.08 -8.41 -26.50
N ALA A 3 -9.49 -7.74 -25.43
CA ALA A 3 -9.66 -6.28 -25.42
C ALA A 3 -8.34 -5.48 -25.48
N GLY A 4 -7.22 -6.13 -25.85
CA GLY A 4 -5.88 -5.54 -25.84
C GLY A 4 -5.30 -5.34 -24.44
N ILE A 5 -5.96 -5.83 -23.39
CA ILE A 5 -5.53 -5.66 -22.01
C ILE A 5 -4.69 -6.88 -21.61
N ARG A 6 -3.42 -6.65 -21.27
CA ARG A 6 -2.54 -7.66 -20.69
C ARG A 6 -2.73 -7.69 -19.18
N TYR A 7 -2.85 -8.89 -18.61
CA TYR A 7 -2.90 -9.09 -17.17
C TYR A 7 -1.54 -9.60 -16.67
N LEU A 8 -1.04 -8.96 -15.61
CA LEU A 8 0.17 -9.37 -14.90
C LEU A 8 -0.21 -9.70 -13.46
N PHE A 9 -0.03 -10.95 -13.06
CA PHE A 9 -0.27 -11.39 -11.70
C PHE A 9 0.95 -11.12 -10.83
N LEU A 10 0.75 -10.42 -9.70
CA LEU A 10 1.78 -10.13 -8.67
C LEU A 10 1.22 -10.38 -7.26
N GLY A 11 0.37 -11.40 -7.11
CA GLY A 11 -0.28 -11.71 -5.84
C GLY A 11 0.69 -12.24 -4.79
N GLU A 12 1.71 -12.98 -5.21
CA GLU A 12 2.76 -13.50 -4.32
C GLU A 12 3.66 -12.35 -3.82
N GLU A 13 4.06 -11.45 -4.73
CA GLU A 13 5.00 -10.36 -4.46
C GLU A 13 4.38 -9.14 -3.80
N LEU A 14 3.17 -8.74 -4.24
CA LEU A 14 2.51 -7.49 -3.85
C LEU A 14 1.11 -7.69 -3.26
N GLY A 15 0.69 -8.93 -3.01
CA GLY A 15 -0.60 -9.22 -2.38
C GLY A 15 -0.65 -8.88 -0.89
N GLY A 16 -1.85 -8.54 -0.42
CA GLY A 16 -2.11 -8.24 1.00
C GLY A 16 -2.16 -9.46 1.93
N ARG A 17 -1.89 -10.68 1.43
CA ARG A 17 -1.86 -11.93 2.23
C ARG A 17 -0.52 -12.65 2.02
N PRO A 18 0.55 -12.18 2.68
CA PRO A 18 1.88 -12.79 2.60
C PRO A 18 1.92 -14.26 3.02
N ASP A 19 2.71 -15.08 2.34
CA ASP A 19 3.04 -16.42 2.84
C ASP A 19 4.17 -16.41 3.89
N ASP A 20 4.98 -15.33 3.94
CA ASP A 20 6.09 -15.19 4.89
C ASP A 20 5.57 -14.92 6.31
N PRO A 21 5.71 -15.87 7.26
CA PRO A 21 5.24 -15.68 8.63
C PRO A 21 5.99 -14.57 9.39
N LYS A 22 7.15 -14.12 8.89
CA LYS A 22 7.98 -13.09 9.53
C LYS A 22 7.42 -11.68 9.35
N VAL A 23 6.54 -11.47 8.38
CA VAL A 23 5.89 -10.18 8.17
C VAL A 23 4.59 -10.04 8.97
N TYR A 24 4.26 -11.01 9.83
CA TYR A 24 3.12 -10.96 10.73
C TYR A 24 3.54 -10.58 12.15
N ARG A 25 2.71 -9.78 12.80
CA ARG A 25 2.77 -9.51 14.23
C ARG A 25 2.33 -10.75 15.02
N GLU A 26 2.55 -10.73 16.34
CA GLU A 26 2.15 -11.82 17.25
C GLU A 26 0.62 -12.07 17.24
N ASP A 27 -0.17 -11.02 17.03
CA ASP A 27 -1.64 -11.08 16.95
C ASP A 27 -2.16 -11.51 15.56
N GLY A 28 -1.25 -11.91 14.66
CA GLY A 28 -1.54 -12.37 13.32
C GLY A 28 -1.85 -11.28 12.30
N LEU A 29 -1.73 -9.98 12.65
CA LEU A 29 -1.90 -8.89 11.69
C LEU A 29 -0.66 -8.75 10.78
N VAL A 30 -0.86 -8.56 9.48
CA VAL A 30 0.25 -8.26 8.56
C VAL A 30 0.87 -6.90 8.88
N ASN A 31 2.19 -6.89 9.02
CA ASN A 31 3.00 -5.69 9.15
C ASN A 31 3.48 -5.23 7.76
N TYR A 32 2.74 -4.31 7.14
CA TYR A 32 3.10 -3.79 5.81
C TYR A 32 4.47 -3.10 5.79
N ARG A 33 4.87 -2.41 6.86
CA ARG A 33 6.21 -1.81 6.96
C ARG A 33 7.33 -2.86 6.92
N ALA A 34 7.12 -4.01 7.56
CA ALA A 34 8.05 -5.14 7.45
C ALA A 34 7.99 -5.78 6.06
N ARG A 35 6.78 -5.98 5.52
CA ARG A 35 6.57 -6.58 4.20
C ARG A 35 7.27 -5.80 3.08
N ARG A 36 7.22 -4.47 3.12
CA ARG A 36 7.91 -3.59 2.17
C ARG A 36 9.42 -3.83 2.09
N LYS A 37 10.04 -4.36 3.15
CA LYS A 37 11.48 -4.66 3.19
C LYS A 37 11.83 -6.05 2.65
N SER A 38 10.81 -6.87 2.34
CA SER A 38 11.04 -8.25 1.87
C SER A 38 11.56 -8.28 0.43
N ARG A 39 12.36 -9.31 0.11
CA ARG A 39 12.90 -9.48 -1.26
C ARG A 39 11.79 -9.66 -2.29
N GLY A 40 10.75 -10.43 -1.95
CA GLY A 40 9.61 -10.66 -2.84
C GLY A 40 8.86 -9.36 -3.15
N PHE A 41 8.67 -8.49 -2.16
CA PHE A 41 8.05 -7.20 -2.37
C PHE A 41 8.86 -6.32 -3.33
N HIS A 42 10.17 -6.17 -3.12
CA HIS A 42 11.01 -5.37 -4.01
C HIS A 42 11.03 -5.94 -5.43
N ALA A 43 11.08 -7.26 -5.60
CA ALA A 43 11.00 -7.88 -6.93
C ALA A 43 9.68 -7.55 -7.65
N GLY A 44 8.56 -7.56 -6.92
CA GLY A 44 7.26 -7.12 -7.45
C GLY A 44 7.23 -5.63 -7.81
N LEU A 45 7.81 -4.77 -6.97
CA LEU A 45 7.90 -3.33 -7.23
C LEU A 45 8.75 -3.04 -8.48
N ASP A 46 9.92 -3.66 -8.59
CA ASP A 46 10.80 -3.54 -9.76
C ASP A 46 10.09 -4.01 -11.03
N ARG A 47 9.28 -5.07 -10.93
CA ARG A 47 8.45 -5.52 -12.05
C ARG A 47 7.43 -4.46 -12.44
N VAL A 48 6.72 -3.84 -11.50
CA VAL A 48 5.76 -2.75 -11.78
C VAL A 48 6.47 -1.56 -12.46
N LEU A 49 7.63 -1.14 -11.94
CA LEU A 49 8.39 -0.02 -12.50
C LEU A 49 8.88 -0.30 -13.92
N THR A 50 9.31 -1.54 -14.20
CA THR A 50 9.71 -1.98 -15.54
C THR A 50 8.54 -1.86 -16.53
N GLU A 51 7.36 -2.35 -16.13
CA GLU A 51 6.17 -2.36 -16.98
C GLU A 51 5.63 -0.94 -17.21
N LEU A 52 5.70 -0.07 -16.20
CA LEU A 52 5.31 1.34 -16.31
C LEU A 52 6.15 2.10 -17.35
N GLY A 53 7.40 1.67 -17.59
CA GLY A 53 8.25 2.25 -18.63
C GLY A 53 7.89 1.84 -20.06
N GLN A 54 7.06 0.80 -20.23
CA GLN A 54 6.69 0.26 -21.55
C GLN A 54 5.20 0.43 -21.86
N ASP A 55 4.35 0.41 -20.83
CA ASP A 55 2.91 0.31 -20.95
C ASP A 55 2.18 1.30 -20.02
N THR A 56 0.92 1.56 -20.34
CA THR A 56 -0.01 2.17 -19.38
C THR A 56 -0.46 1.08 -18.38
N LEU A 57 -0.17 1.29 -17.10
CA LEU A 57 -0.43 0.31 -16.06
C LEU A 57 -1.55 0.76 -15.11
N VAL A 58 -2.37 -0.21 -14.68
CA VAL A 58 -3.38 -0.05 -13.62
C VAL A 58 -3.19 -1.14 -12.58
N LEU A 59 -3.08 -0.75 -11.31
CA LEU A 59 -3.14 -1.67 -10.18
C LEU A 59 -4.58 -1.76 -9.69
N MET A 60 -5.23 -2.91 -9.89
CA MET A 60 -6.63 -3.09 -9.50
C MET A 60 -6.77 -3.41 -8.01
N CYS A 61 -7.71 -2.77 -7.32
CA CYS A 61 -8.10 -3.08 -5.93
C CYS A 61 -9.58 -3.51 -5.87
N ALA A 62 -9.99 -4.24 -4.82
CA ALA A 62 -11.40 -4.63 -4.63
C ALA A 62 -12.17 -3.55 -3.84
N GLU A 63 -11.43 -2.70 -3.15
CA GLU A 63 -11.89 -1.64 -2.29
C GLU A 63 -12.09 -0.36 -3.08
N GLU A 64 -13.23 0.31 -2.87
CA GLU A 64 -13.52 1.59 -3.49
C GLU A 64 -12.63 2.71 -2.90
N ASP A 65 -12.40 2.67 -1.58
CA ASP A 65 -11.60 3.64 -0.83
C ASP A 65 -10.13 3.23 -0.70
N PRO A 66 -9.17 4.04 -1.19
CA PRO A 66 -7.75 3.78 -1.00
C PRO A 66 -7.40 3.58 0.47
N LEU A 67 -8.02 4.30 1.41
CA LEU A 67 -7.69 4.21 2.83
C LEU A 67 -8.02 2.81 3.41
N THR A 68 -8.82 1.98 2.73
CA THR A 68 -9.09 0.60 3.12
C THR A 68 -8.43 -0.44 2.22
N CYS A 69 -7.72 0.00 1.17
CA CYS A 69 -7.03 -0.86 0.20
C CYS A 69 -5.60 -1.16 0.66
N HIS A 70 -5.21 -2.43 0.73
CA HIS A 70 -3.84 -2.81 1.05
C HIS A 70 -2.80 -2.23 0.07
N ARG A 71 -3.18 -2.02 -1.20
CA ARG A 71 -2.27 -1.45 -2.20
C ARG A 71 -1.90 -0.01 -1.88
N PHE A 72 -2.85 0.77 -1.37
CA PHE A 72 -2.56 2.13 -0.90
C PHE A 72 -1.71 2.13 0.36
N LEU A 73 -1.98 1.25 1.32
CA LEU A 73 -1.26 1.20 2.60
C LEU A 73 0.14 0.57 2.49
N MET A 74 0.38 -0.25 1.47
CA MET A 74 1.61 -1.04 1.31
C MET A 74 2.41 -0.69 0.05
N ILE A 75 1.77 -0.55 -1.11
CA ILE A 75 2.49 -0.41 -2.39
C ILE A 75 2.73 1.07 -2.73
N CYS A 76 1.71 1.91 -2.59
CA CYS A 76 1.78 3.32 -2.95
C CYS A 76 2.92 4.10 -2.25
N PRO A 77 3.23 3.89 -0.96
CA PRO A 77 4.34 4.61 -0.32
C PRO A 77 5.68 4.36 -1.02
N GLU A 78 5.90 3.12 -1.49
CA GLU A 78 7.15 2.73 -2.18
C GLU A 78 7.16 3.19 -3.64
N LEU A 79 6.00 3.26 -4.29
CA LEU A 79 5.89 3.90 -5.61
C LEU A 79 6.23 5.40 -5.52
N THR A 80 5.67 6.11 -4.54
CA THR A 80 5.97 7.53 -4.30
C THR A 80 7.45 7.73 -3.99
N ALA A 81 8.05 6.87 -3.15
CA ALA A 81 9.49 6.90 -2.86
C ALA A 81 10.35 6.65 -4.12
N ALA A 82 9.87 5.85 -5.07
CA ALA A 82 10.48 5.64 -6.38
C ALA A 82 10.18 6.75 -7.41
N GLY A 83 9.49 7.82 -7.01
CA GLY A 83 9.16 8.96 -7.89
C GLY A 83 7.96 8.73 -8.81
N VAL A 84 7.17 7.70 -8.57
CA VAL A 84 5.91 7.43 -9.27
C VAL A 84 4.76 7.94 -8.41
N GLU A 85 3.90 8.79 -8.96
CA GLU A 85 2.71 9.32 -8.26
C GLU A 85 1.47 8.52 -8.68
N PRO A 86 0.94 7.62 -7.82
CA PRO A 86 -0.30 6.90 -8.13
C PRO A 86 -1.50 7.85 -8.18
N ARG A 87 -2.48 7.51 -9.03
CA ARG A 87 -3.81 8.13 -9.02
C ARG A 87 -4.87 7.07 -8.76
N HIS A 88 -5.79 7.39 -7.87
CA HIS A 88 -6.84 6.48 -7.41
C HIS A 88 -8.13 6.77 -8.17
N ILE A 89 -8.65 5.76 -8.87
CA ILE A 89 -9.93 5.86 -9.56
C ILE A 89 -11.03 5.51 -8.56
N ARG A 90 -11.81 6.51 -8.15
CA ARG A 90 -12.90 6.41 -7.18
C ARG A 90 -14.23 6.14 -7.87
N LYS A 91 -15.28 5.89 -7.07
CA LYS A 91 -16.64 5.70 -7.59
C LYS A 91 -17.04 6.82 -8.55
N GLY A 92 -17.62 6.43 -9.69
CA GLY A 92 -18.00 7.39 -10.74
C GLY A 92 -16.85 7.85 -11.63
N GLY A 93 -15.64 7.28 -11.48
CA GLY A 93 -14.48 7.61 -12.31
C GLY A 93 -13.73 8.86 -11.87
N ALA A 94 -14.06 9.42 -10.70
CA ALA A 94 -13.31 10.54 -10.13
C ALA A 94 -11.87 10.12 -9.83
N LEU A 95 -10.92 11.01 -10.11
CA LEU A 95 -9.51 10.78 -9.80
C LEU A 95 -9.15 11.48 -8.48
N GLU A 96 -8.61 10.71 -7.55
CA GLU A 96 -7.98 11.21 -6.33
C GLU A 96 -6.46 11.04 -6.46
N THR A 97 -5.69 12.09 -6.15
CA THR A 97 -4.23 12.02 -6.17
C THR A 97 -3.73 11.27 -4.93
N GLN A 98 -2.54 10.70 -5.00
CA GLN A 98 -1.90 10.08 -3.82
C GLN A 98 -1.80 11.08 -2.67
N ARG A 99 -1.35 12.31 -2.94
CA ARG A 99 -1.31 13.37 -1.91
C ARG A 99 -2.67 13.67 -1.25
N ALA A 100 -3.76 13.70 -2.02
CA ALA A 100 -5.09 13.97 -1.46
C ALA A 100 -5.60 12.81 -0.58
N ALA A 101 -5.36 11.56 -1.00
CA ALA A 101 -5.66 10.39 -0.18
C ALA A 101 -4.82 10.36 1.11
N GLU A 102 -3.55 10.75 1.02
CA GLU A 102 -2.65 10.91 2.17
C GLU A 102 -3.08 12.03 3.12
N ASP A 103 -3.56 13.16 2.61
CA ASP A 103 -4.09 14.25 3.45
C ASP A 103 -5.30 13.77 4.25
N ARG A 104 -6.25 13.07 3.61
CA ARG A 104 -7.37 12.40 4.29
C ARG A 104 -6.91 11.38 5.32
N LEU A 105 -5.86 10.61 5.02
CA LEU A 105 -5.28 9.64 5.95
C LEU A 105 -4.73 10.32 7.21
N LEU A 106 -3.98 11.42 7.04
CA LEU A 106 -3.45 12.21 8.16
C LEU A 106 -4.58 12.82 9.00
N GLU A 107 -5.63 13.35 8.36
CA GLU A 107 -6.81 13.87 9.06
C GLU A 107 -7.53 12.78 9.87
N ALA A 108 -7.73 11.59 9.28
CA ALA A 108 -8.43 10.48 9.92
C ALA A 108 -7.72 9.95 11.18
N HIS A 109 -6.40 10.09 11.24
CA HIS A 109 -5.58 9.64 12.38
C HIS A 109 -5.08 10.79 13.27
N HIS A 110 -5.70 11.97 13.17
CA HIS A 110 -5.38 13.16 13.97
C HIS A 110 -3.93 13.66 13.82
N PHE A 111 -3.31 13.42 12.67
CA PHE A 111 -2.02 13.98 12.25
C PHE A 111 -2.18 15.23 11.34
N GLY A 112 -3.40 15.73 11.15
CA GLY A 112 -3.71 16.87 10.27
C GLY A 112 -2.95 18.17 10.64
N ASP A 113 -2.63 18.37 11.91
CA ASP A 113 -1.81 19.51 12.34
C ASP A 113 -0.38 19.40 11.78
N VAL A 114 0.19 18.19 11.72
CA VAL A 114 1.50 17.97 11.08
C VAL A 114 1.40 18.15 9.57
N ALA A 115 0.29 17.75 8.96
CA ALA A 115 0.05 17.92 7.52
C ALA A 115 0.02 19.41 7.10
N SER A 116 -0.58 20.25 7.94
CA SER A 116 -0.77 21.69 7.68
C SER A 116 0.35 22.58 8.21
N GLN A 117 1.05 22.18 9.27
CA GLN A 117 2.05 23.00 9.96
C GLN A 117 3.49 22.54 9.74
N SER A 118 3.73 21.29 9.28
CA SER A 118 5.09 20.82 9.02
C SER A 118 5.62 21.43 7.73
N LEU A 119 6.26 22.58 7.85
CA LEU A 119 7.08 23.19 6.79
C LEU A 119 8.21 22.28 6.29
N PHE A 120 8.48 21.16 6.99
CA PHE A 120 9.51 20.20 6.68
C PHE A 120 8.93 18.89 6.15
N THR A 121 9.45 18.44 5.00
CA THR A 121 9.12 17.15 4.37
C THR A 121 9.34 15.97 5.30
N ALA A 122 10.38 16.02 6.14
CA ALA A 122 10.70 14.94 7.09
C ALA A 122 9.59 14.73 8.14
N GLY A 123 8.97 15.81 8.63
CA GLY A 123 7.88 15.72 9.61
C GLY A 123 6.62 15.10 9.00
N ARG A 124 6.26 15.50 7.78
CA ARG A 124 5.14 14.89 7.06
C ARG A 124 5.38 13.41 6.77
N ALA A 125 6.58 13.04 6.31
CA ALA A 125 6.90 11.65 5.98
C ALA A 125 6.78 10.73 7.21
N ALA A 126 7.26 11.19 8.38
CA ALA A 126 7.12 10.43 9.63
C ALA A 126 5.64 10.27 10.03
N ALA A 127 4.86 11.36 10.00
CA ALA A 127 3.44 11.30 10.32
C ALA A 127 2.65 10.40 9.35
N LEU A 128 3.01 10.39 8.06
CA LEU A 128 2.40 9.49 7.09
C LEU A 128 2.70 8.03 7.39
N GLU A 129 3.96 7.70 7.72
CA GLU A 129 4.32 6.33 8.10
C GLU A 129 3.52 5.87 9.32
N ASP A 130 3.36 6.72 10.33
CA ASP A 130 2.54 6.41 11.51
C ASP A 130 1.06 6.26 11.16
N ALA A 131 0.52 7.12 10.29
CA ALA A 131 -0.87 7.04 9.83
C ALA A 131 -1.13 5.79 8.96
N TYR A 132 -0.17 5.37 8.13
CA TYR A 132 -0.25 4.11 7.39
C TYR A 132 -0.31 2.91 8.32
N VAL A 133 0.55 2.91 9.36
CA VAL A 133 0.55 1.85 10.38
C VAL A 133 -0.79 1.83 11.11
N ALA A 134 -1.27 2.97 11.59
CA ALA A 134 -2.54 3.07 12.31
C ALA A 134 -3.74 2.62 11.45
N GLN A 135 -3.78 3.04 10.18
CA GLN A 135 -4.85 2.61 9.27
C GLN A 135 -4.78 1.11 8.96
N ALA A 136 -3.57 0.56 8.81
CA ALA A 136 -3.39 -0.88 8.59
C ALA A 136 -3.88 -1.70 9.79
N GLU A 137 -3.82 -1.19 11.02
CA GLU A 137 -4.40 -1.88 12.18
C GLU A 137 -5.92 -2.09 12.07
N LEU A 138 -6.62 -1.24 11.30
CA LEU A 138 -8.06 -1.31 11.13
C LEU A 138 -8.52 -2.27 10.02
N CYS A 139 -7.71 -2.43 8.96
CA CYS A 139 -8.17 -3.10 7.74
C CYS A 139 -7.17 -4.10 7.12
N ALA A 140 -5.93 -4.18 7.61
CA ALA A 140 -4.98 -5.15 7.07
C ALA A 140 -5.41 -6.59 7.36
N PHE A 141 -4.92 -7.50 6.53
CA PHE A 141 -5.22 -8.92 6.70
C PHE A 141 -4.69 -9.42 8.05
N ARG A 142 -5.51 -10.24 8.71
CA ARG A 142 -5.17 -10.94 9.94
C ARG A 142 -5.27 -12.44 9.68
N ALA A 143 -4.14 -13.13 9.79
CA ALA A 143 -4.11 -14.59 9.80
C ALA A 143 -4.41 -15.11 11.20
N ASP A 144 -4.85 -16.36 11.29
CA ASP A 144 -4.93 -17.07 12.57
C ASP A 144 -3.50 -17.23 13.13
N PRO A 145 -3.22 -16.76 14.36
CA PRO A 145 -1.91 -16.91 15.00
C PRO A 145 -1.39 -18.36 15.00
N GLN A 146 -2.29 -19.35 15.14
CA GLN A 146 -1.90 -20.77 15.10
C GLN A 146 -1.37 -21.18 13.73
N THR A 147 -1.90 -20.61 12.65
CA THR A 147 -1.44 -20.87 11.28
C THR A 147 -0.04 -20.29 11.06
N ILE A 148 0.27 -19.14 11.66
CA ILE A 148 1.61 -18.51 11.56
C ILE A 148 2.63 -19.32 12.36
N GLU A 149 2.28 -19.75 13.58
CA GLU A 149 3.20 -20.52 14.45
C GLU A 149 3.61 -21.85 13.81
N CYS A 150 2.69 -22.51 13.10
CA CYS A 150 3.00 -23.75 12.35
C CYS A 150 3.97 -23.55 11.17
N LEU A 151 4.17 -22.31 10.71
CA LEU A 151 5.02 -21.96 9.57
C LEU A 151 6.40 -21.40 9.99
N ARG A 152 6.63 -21.19 11.29
CA ARG A 152 7.87 -20.60 11.83
C ARG A 152 9.00 -21.60 12.05
#